data_AF-A0A9W8PDU8-F1
#
_entry.id   AF-A0A9W8PDU8-F1
#
_cell.length_a   1.000
_cell.length_b   1.000
_cell.length_c   1.000
_cell.angle_alpha   90.00
_cell.angle_beta   90.00
_cell.angle_gamma   90.00
#
_symmetry.space_group_name_H-M   'P 1'
#
loop_
_entity.id
_entity.type
_entity.pdbx_description
1 polymer ?
#
loop_
_entity_poly.entity_id
_entity_poly.type
_entity_poly.pdbx_seq_one_letter_code
_entity_poly.pdbx_strand_id
1 'polypeptide(L)'
;MSTLVHWDKGWDIPSAVNQDPCSLLQAAIDEIALPVRVCVLANDAVGTLLTKAYTANKSDATLAAIILGTGTNAAYVEQISKIPRLALDNKTMENGVMVINTEWGSWVDELMVLPQTRFDKLIDQSSSDPGCGLLEKMVSGMYLGELLRLMLLALIEVGDLSLVLDANSPAHRHMGIETAFLTKVSAFVAEDTQGALTYVTENLVTKDATIQDVRLLQTLANAIITRSARLVGAGLAAILIQSGRLQPTISTPKTTTITRAQEVVAKPTKQEKNSTISSIVGFIKSLCGCIAPDAEPSLPTSKSSYESEEMVNSTVVMDEEINVAVDGSLFEFHAEFEELMRGALRDVAEVGGSHEGRIKIELTKDGSGTGAALIAAVAN
;
A
#
# COMPACT_ATOMS: atom_id res chain seq x y z
N MET A 1 -2.70 -20.62 -18.09
CA MET A 1 -2.68 -21.89 -17.37
C MET A 1 -1.81 -21.72 -16.16
N SER A 2 -2.42 -21.72 -14.99
CA SER A 2 -1.74 -21.78 -13.70
C SER A 2 -1.71 -23.24 -13.23
N THR A 3 -0.96 -23.54 -12.18
CA THR A 3 -0.87 -24.92 -11.66
C THR A 3 -0.64 -24.86 -10.16
N LEU A 4 -1.47 -25.57 -9.38
CA LEU A 4 -1.28 -25.69 -7.95
C LEU A 4 -0.10 -26.64 -7.66
N VAL A 5 0.98 -26.13 -7.07
CA VAL A 5 2.21 -26.90 -6.81
C VAL A 5 2.19 -27.57 -5.43
N HIS A 6 1.71 -26.86 -4.41
CA HIS A 6 1.57 -27.34 -3.04
C HIS A 6 0.38 -26.63 -2.38
N TRP A 7 -0.07 -27.16 -1.24
CA TRP A 7 -1.00 -26.47 -0.34
C TRP A 7 -0.24 -25.85 0.83
N ASP A 8 -0.78 -24.76 1.38
CA ASP A 8 -0.29 -24.07 2.55
C ASP A 8 -1.39 -23.93 3.62
N LYS A 9 -1.10 -23.21 4.71
CA LYS A 9 -2.10 -22.72 5.69
C LYS A 9 -3.05 -23.81 6.25
N GLY A 10 -2.56 -25.05 6.34
CA GLY A 10 -3.28 -26.21 6.88
C GLY A 10 -4.19 -26.97 5.90
N TRP A 11 -4.18 -26.65 4.60
CA TRP A 11 -4.92 -27.41 3.58
C TRP A 11 -4.15 -28.65 3.12
N ASP A 12 -4.89 -29.73 2.85
CA ASP A 12 -4.39 -30.92 2.13
C ASP A 12 -5.53 -31.50 1.28
N ILE A 13 -5.52 -31.17 -0.02
CA ILE A 13 -6.45 -31.72 -1.03
C ILE A 13 -5.62 -32.31 -2.18
N PRO A 14 -5.20 -33.59 -2.09
CA PRO A 14 -4.25 -34.18 -3.06
C PRO A 14 -4.72 -34.18 -4.51
N SER A 15 -6.04 -34.23 -4.75
CA SER A 15 -6.64 -34.22 -6.09
C SER A 15 -6.54 -32.87 -6.82
N ALA A 16 -6.30 -31.77 -6.10
CA ALA A 16 -6.11 -30.44 -6.69
C ALA A 16 -4.66 -30.17 -7.10
N VAL A 17 -3.70 -30.93 -6.58
CA VAL A 17 -2.27 -30.73 -6.87
C VAL A 17 -1.98 -31.07 -8.33
N ASN A 18 -1.16 -30.25 -8.99
CA ASN A 18 -0.91 -30.24 -10.44
C ASN A 18 -2.13 -29.91 -11.33
N GLN A 19 -3.24 -29.43 -10.78
CA GLN A 19 -4.39 -28.91 -11.56
C GLN A 19 -4.31 -27.39 -11.75
N ASP A 20 -5.00 -26.88 -12.78
CA ASP A 20 -5.25 -25.44 -12.97
C ASP A 20 -6.50 -25.04 -12.13
N PRO A 21 -6.35 -24.21 -11.07
CA PRO A 21 -7.46 -23.87 -10.18
C PRO A 21 -8.54 -23.02 -10.86
N CYS A 22 -8.20 -22.25 -11.89
CA CYS A 22 -9.19 -21.50 -12.67
C CYS A 22 -10.04 -22.44 -13.53
N SER A 23 -9.43 -23.50 -14.08
CA SER A 23 -10.15 -24.53 -14.85
C SER A 23 -11.07 -25.37 -13.94
N LEU A 24 -10.62 -25.72 -12.74
CA LEU A 24 -11.46 -26.39 -11.73
C LEU A 24 -12.65 -25.50 -11.32
N LEU A 25 -12.41 -24.21 -11.05
CA LEU A 25 -13.47 -23.28 -10.66
C LEU A 25 -14.46 -23.03 -11.81
N GLN A 26 -14.00 -22.90 -13.05
CA GLN A 26 -14.89 -22.74 -14.21
C GLN A 26 -15.79 -23.97 -14.40
N ALA A 27 -15.24 -25.18 -14.28
CA ALA A 27 -16.03 -26.40 -14.41
C ALA A 27 -17.17 -26.47 -13.35
N ALA A 28 -16.88 -26.08 -12.11
CA ALA A 28 -17.89 -26.01 -11.05
C ALA A 28 -18.95 -24.91 -11.28
N ILE A 29 -18.57 -23.78 -11.87
CA ILE A 29 -19.47 -22.68 -12.27
C ILE A 29 -20.38 -23.10 -13.43
N ASP A 30 -19.83 -23.83 -14.41
CA ASP A 30 -20.54 -24.35 -15.58
C ASP A 30 -21.55 -25.44 -15.19
N GLU A 31 -21.21 -26.31 -14.22
CA GLU A 31 -22.11 -27.36 -13.70
C GLU A 31 -23.40 -26.78 -13.08
N ILE A 32 -23.29 -25.64 -12.39
CA ILE A 32 -24.45 -24.90 -11.83
C ILE A 32 -25.02 -23.83 -12.79
N ALA A 33 -24.57 -23.83 -14.05
CA ALA A 33 -25.03 -22.98 -15.14
C ALA A 33 -25.05 -21.45 -14.83
N LEU A 34 -24.10 -20.97 -14.04
CA LEU A 34 -23.97 -19.53 -13.78
C LEU A 34 -23.32 -18.80 -14.97
N PRO A 35 -23.79 -17.59 -15.36
CA PRO A 35 -23.25 -16.83 -16.49
C PRO A 35 -21.96 -16.08 -16.11
N VAL A 36 -20.95 -16.80 -15.63
CA VAL A 36 -19.69 -16.25 -15.11
C VAL A 36 -18.51 -16.92 -15.79
N ARG A 37 -17.49 -16.13 -16.18
CA ARG A 37 -16.22 -16.63 -16.70
C ARG A 37 -15.05 -16.25 -15.81
N VAL A 38 -14.31 -17.25 -15.34
CA VAL A 38 -13.01 -17.09 -14.68
C VAL A 38 -12.01 -16.62 -15.74
N CYS A 39 -11.58 -15.36 -15.64
CA CYS A 39 -10.67 -14.73 -16.61
C CYS A 39 -9.28 -14.41 -16.02
N VAL A 40 -9.15 -14.40 -14.70
CA VAL A 40 -7.96 -13.96 -13.96
C VAL A 40 -7.73 -14.85 -12.74
N LEU A 41 -6.46 -15.12 -12.44
CA LEU A 41 -5.99 -15.51 -11.12
C LEU A 41 -5.13 -14.38 -10.58
N ALA A 42 -5.33 -13.98 -9.33
CA ALA A 42 -4.60 -12.90 -8.68
C ALA A 42 -4.19 -13.30 -7.26
N ASN A 43 -3.04 -12.82 -6.82
CA ASN A 43 -2.66 -12.83 -5.41
C ASN A 43 -3.35 -11.65 -4.67
N ASP A 44 -3.60 -11.80 -3.37
CA ASP A 44 -4.26 -10.82 -2.52
C ASP A 44 -3.52 -9.46 -2.45
N ALA A 45 -2.21 -9.46 -2.18
CA ALA A 45 -1.39 -8.26 -2.17
C ALA A 45 -1.38 -7.55 -3.55
N VAL A 46 -1.37 -8.30 -4.65
CA VAL A 46 -1.50 -7.75 -6.01
C VAL A 46 -2.85 -7.06 -6.21
N GLY A 47 -3.94 -7.65 -5.69
CA GLY A 47 -5.25 -7.03 -5.68
C GLY A 47 -5.26 -5.72 -4.87
N THR A 48 -4.78 -5.76 -3.62
CA THR A 48 -4.72 -4.60 -2.72
C THR A 48 -3.91 -3.44 -3.30
N LEU A 49 -2.80 -3.74 -3.99
CA LEU A 49 -1.99 -2.75 -4.70
C LEU A 49 -2.81 -2.03 -5.78
N LEU A 50 -3.57 -2.78 -6.58
CA LEU A 50 -4.36 -2.21 -7.67
C LEU A 50 -5.60 -1.48 -7.17
N THR A 51 -6.22 -1.94 -6.09
CA THR A 51 -7.31 -1.21 -5.39
C THR A 51 -6.82 0.15 -4.88
N LYS A 52 -5.62 0.23 -4.28
CA LYS A 52 -5.04 1.51 -3.88
C LYS A 52 -4.62 2.37 -5.07
N ALA A 53 -4.00 1.78 -6.10
CA ALA A 53 -3.61 2.51 -7.31
C ALA A 53 -4.81 3.09 -8.10
N TYR A 54 -5.97 2.43 -8.04
CA TYR A 54 -7.22 2.92 -8.65
C TYR A 54 -7.91 4.04 -7.83
N THR A 55 -7.66 4.11 -6.52
CA THR A 55 -8.30 5.07 -5.60
C THR A 55 -7.40 6.24 -5.18
N ALA A 56 -6.10 6.17 -5.43
CA ALA A 56 -5.14 7.25 -5.22
C ALA A 56 -5.37 8.44 -6.18
N ASN A 57 -4.85 9.63 -5.83
CA ASN A 57 -4.87 10.75 -6.77
C ASN A 57 -3.83 10.52 -7.88
N LYS A 58 -4.01 11.19 -9.02
CA LYS A 58 -3.10 11.08 -10.18
C LYS A 58 -1.66 11.61 -9.94
N SER A 59 -1.43 12.20 -8.77
CA SER A 59 -0.14 12.69 -8.27
C SER A 59 0.60 11.67 -7.39
N ASP A 60 -0.05 10.59 -6.95
CA ASP A 60 0.42 9.80 -5.82
C ASP A 60 0.84 8.40 -6.30
N ALA A 61 2.15 8.12 -6.26
CA ALA A 61 2.70 6.91 -6.87
C ALA A 61 2.57 5.70 -5.95
N THR A 62 1.47 4.96 -6.07
CA THR A 62 1.32 3.64 -5.40
C THR A 62 2.48 2.73 -5.79
N LEU A 63 3.27 2.32 -4.80
CA LEU A 63 4.46 1.50 -4.97
C LEU A 63 4.20 0.06 -4.55
N ALA A 64 3.60 -0.13 -3.38
CA ALA A 64 3.50 -1.44 -2.74
C ALA A 64 2.15 -1.65 -2.06
N ALA A 65 1.85 -2.92 -1.80
CA ALA A 65 0.81 -3.36 -0.88
C ALA A 65 1.36 -4.43 0.06
N ILE A 66 0.88 -4.43 1.30
CA ILE A 66 1.26 -5.37 2.35
C ILE A 66 0.01 -6.02 2.92
N ILE A 67 0.07 -7.33 3.17
CA ILE A 67 -0.98 -8.11 3.84
C ILE A 67 -0.49 -8.49 5.24
N LEU A 68 -1.30 -8.19 6.26
CA LEU A 68 -1.03 -8.42 7.67
C LEU A 68 -2.26 -9.04 8.36
N GLY A 69 -2.62 -10.25 7.93
CA GLY A 69 -3.76 -11.01 8.43
C GLY A 69 -3.31 -12.32 9.09
N THR A 70 -4.00 -13.42 8.77
CA THR A 70 -3.61 -14.78 9.16
C THR A 70 -2.19 -15.12 8.67
N GLY A 71 -1.88 -14.75 7.43
CA GLY A 71 -0.53 -14.80 6.85
C GLY A 71 0.04 -13.40 6.61
N THR A 72 1.20 -13.34 5.94
CA THR A 72 1.76 -12.09 5.42
C THR A 72 2.30 -12.24 4.00
N ASN A 73 2.08 -11.21 3.19
CA ASN A 73 2.67 -11.10 1.87
C ASN A 73 2.87 -9.62 1.51
N ALA A 74 3.65 -9.34 0.47
CA ALA A 74 3.71 -8.04 -0.17
C ALA A 74 3.73 -8.16 -1.70
N ALA A 75 3.19 -7.15 -2.37
CA ALA A 75 3.38 -6.92 -3.80
C ALA A 75 3.93 -5.51 -4.02
N TYR A 76 4.74 -5.30 -5.07
CA TYR A 76 5.23 -3.97 -5.44
C TYR A 76 5.39 -3.78 -6.94
N VAL A 77 5.46 -2.53 -7.39
CA VAL A 77 5.67 -2.16 -8.79
C VAL A 77 7.16 -2.00 -9.07
N GLU A 78 7.71 -2.90 -9.88
CA GLU A 78 9.12 -2.89 -10.31
C GLU A 78 9.27 -2.51 -11.79
N GLN A 79 10.44 -1.96 -12.16
CA GLN A 79 10.80 -1.72 -13.56
C GLN A 79 11.15 -3.03 -14.27
N ILE A 80 10.64 -3.26 -15.48
CA ILE A 80 10.90 -4.51 -16.24
C ILE A 80 12.40 -4.71 -16.51
N SER A 81 13.15 -3.63 -16.70
CA SER A 81 14.60 -3.61 -16.84
C SER A 81 15.38 -4.23 -15.66
N LYS A 82 14.78 -4.32 -14.47
CA LYS A 82 15.37 -4.95 -13.28
C LYS A 82 14.96 -6.40 -13.08
N ILE A 83 14.17 -7.00 -13.98
CA ILE A 83 13.67 -8.37 -13.86
C ILE A 83 14.36 -9.28 -14.90
N PRO A 84 15.64 -9.67 -14.71
CA PRO A 84 16.43 -10.39 -15.72
C PRO A 84 15.92 -11.81 -16.04
N ARG A 85 14.93 -12.33 -15.30
CA ARG A 85 14.24 -13.58 -15.61
C ARG A 85 13.24 -13.45 -16.77
N LEU A 86 12.80 -12.23 -17.10
CA LEU A 86 11.87 -11.97 -18.20
C LEU A 86 12.67 -11.76 -19.50
N ALA A 87 12.76 -12.79 -20.34
CA ALA A 87 13.39 -12.73 -21.65
C ALA A 87 12.52 -11.98 -22.70
N LEU A 88 12.20 -10.71 -22.40
CA LEU A 88 11.43 -9.80 -23.25
C LEU A 88 12.33 -9.07 -24.25
N ASP A 89 11.74 -8.46 -25.27
CA ASP A 89 12.49 -7.62 -26.21
C ASP A 89 12.82 -6.24 -25.60
N ASN A 90 13.89 -5.61 -26.10
CA ASN A 90 14.34 -4.30 -25.59
C ASN A 90 13.22 -3.25 -25.62
N LYS A 91 12.29 -3.33 -26.59
CA LYS A 91 11.19 -2.40 -26.75
C LYS A 91 10.12 -2.53 -25.66
N THR A 92 9.89 -3.72 -25.12
CA THR A 92 9.02 -3.94 -23.95
C THR A 92 9.73 -3.57 -22.64
N MET A 93 11.07 -3.58 -22.60
CA MET A 93 11.85 -3.18 -21.43
C MET A 93 11.97 -1.66 -21.25
N GLU A 94 11.86 -0.85 -22.31
CA GLU A 94 11.95 0.61 -22.21
C GLU A 94 10.74 1.22 -21.47
N ASN A 95 10.97 1.67 -20.23
CA ASN A 95 9.99 2.30 -19.33
C ASN A 95 8.80 1.40 -18.91
N GLY A 96 8.86 0.10 -19.21
CA GLY A 96 7.86 -0.86 -18.75
C GLY A 96 7.95 -1.13 -17.24
N VAL A 97 6.81 -1.32 -16.59
CA VAL A 97 6.69 -1.74 -15.18
C VAL A 97 5.87 -3.01 -15.05
N MET A 98 6.12 -3.79 -14.00
CA MET A 98 5.38 -5.00 -13.67
C MET A 98 5.10 -5.05 -12.17
N VAL A 99 3.92 -5.54 -11.78
CA VAL A 99 3.64 -5.85 -10.37
C VAL A 99 4.30 -7.19 -10.03
N ILE A 100 5.18 -7.16 -9.04
CA ILE A 100 5.85 -8.32 -8.48
C ILE A 100 5.15 -8.69 -7.18
N ASN A 101 4.51 -9.86 -7.17
CA ASN A 101 4.20 -10.57 -5.93
C ASN A 101 5.53 -11.10 -5.35
N THR A 102 5.79 -10.85 -4.07
CA THR A 102 7.07 -11.20 -3.43
C THR A 102 7.06 -12.55 -2.74
N GLU A 103 5.88 -13.04 -2.32
CA GLU A 103 5.73 -14.20 -1.42
C GLU A 103 6.64 -14.13 -0.19
N TRP A 104 6.77 -12.92 0.39
CA TRP A 104 7.81 -12.61 1.39
C TRP A 104 7.67 -13.39 2.71
N GLY A 105 6.57 -14.12 2.93
CA GLY A 105 6.40 -14.97 4.11
C GLY A 105 7.47 -16.06 4.20
N SER A 106 7.90 -16.58 3.04
CA SER A 106 9.01 -17.56 2.88
C SER A 106 10.36 -16.89 2.58
N TRP A 107 10.49 -15.60 2.89
CA TRP A 107 11.79 -14.93 2.86
C TRP A 107 12.61 -15.37 4.08
N VAL A 108 13.93 -15.40 3.89
CA VAL A 108 14.96 -15.61 4.91
C VAL A 108 15.20 -17.07 5.34
N ASP A 109 14.48 -18.05 4.79
CA ASP A 109 14.62 -19.48 5.10
C ASP A 109 16.07 -20.03 4.88
N GLU A 110 16.81 -19.54 3.88
CA GLU A 110 18.22 -19.90 3.61
C GLU A 110 19.28 -18.92 4.18
N LEU A 111 18.86 -17.73 4.64
CA LEU A 111 19.76 -16.58 4.87
C LEU A 111 19.68 -16.11 6.33
N MET A 112 20.36 -16.80 7.26
CA MET A 112 20.23 -16.61 8.72
C MET A 112 20.42 -15.15 9.24
N VAL A 113 19.34 -14.36 9.19
CA VAL A 113 19.28 -12.96 9.68
C VAL A 113 18.07 -12.71 10.59
N LEU A 114 17.02 -13.56 10.54
CA LEU A 114 15.86 -13.41 11.44
C LEU A 114 16.23 -13.61 12.92
N PRO A 115 15.78 -12.74 13.84
CA PRO A 115 16.08 -12.82 15.27
C PRO A 115 15.20 -13.87 15.99
N GLN A 116 15.26 -15.13 15.55
CA GLN A 116 14.46 -16.23 16.10
C GLN A 116 14.83 -16.53 17.56
N THR A 117 13.84 -16.47 18.45
CA THR A 117 13.97 -16.94 19.83
C THR A 117 13.82 -18.47 19.92
N ARG A 118 14.00 -19.02 21.13
CA ARG A 118 13.66 -20.44 21.40
C ARG A 118 12.19 -20.76 21.12
N PHE A 119 11.30 -19.78 21.24
CA PHE A 119 9.86 -19.98 21.09
C PHE A 119 9.43 -19.96 19.61
N ASP A 120 10.02 -19.09 18.79
CA ASP A 120 9.80 -19.10 17.33
C ASP A 120 10.21 -20.44 16.71
N LYS A 121 11.29 -21.04 17.22
CA LYS A 121 11.75 -22.38 16.81
C LYS A 121 10.81 -23.50 17.25
N LEU A 122 10.09 -23.34 18.37
CA LEU A 122 9.05 -24.29 18.78
C LEU A 122 7.78 -24.16 17.91
N ILE A 123 7.42 -22.95 17.50
CA ILE A 123 6.33 -22.71 16.53
C ILE A 123 6.68 -23.39 15.19
N ASP A 124 7.87 -23.11 14.66
CA ASP A 124 8.34 -23.69 13.40
C ASP A 124 8.41 -25.22 13.45
N GLN A 125 8.97 -25.80 14.52
CA GLN A 125 9.06 -27.26 14.70
C GLN A 125 7.72 -27.97 14.92
N SER A 126 6.63 -27.22 15.17
CA SER A 126 5.29 -27.77 15.38
C SER A 126 4.28 -27.44 14.28
N SER A 127 4.67 -26.69 13.24
CA SER A 127 3.81 -26.42 12.09
C SER A 127 3.78 -27.60 11.10
N SER A 128 2.91 -27.50 10.09
CA SER A 128 2.82 -28.46 8.97
C SER A 128 4.06 -28.47 8.06
N ASP A 129 4.90 -27.44 8.16
CA ASP A 129 5.95 -27.05 7.23
C ASP A 129 7.23 -26.54 7.92
N PRO A 130 7.90 -27.31 8.80
CA PRO A 130 9.06 -26.84 9.54
C PRO A 130 10.23 -26.40 8.64
N GLY A 131 10.82 -25.25 8.92
CA GLY A 131 11.89 -24.63 8.14
C GLY A 131 11.42 -23.75 6.98
N CYS A 132 10.13 -23.77 6.64
CA CYS A 132 9.52 -22.89 5.63
C CYS A 132 8.85 -21.68 6.28
N GLY A 133 8.69 -20.58 5.53
CA GLY A 133 7.76 -19.51 5.91
C GLY A 133 8.20 -18.73 7.15
N LEU A 134 9.52 -18.64 7.42
CA LEU A 134 10.01 -18.22 8.73
C LEU A 134 9.71 -16.75 9.06
N LEU A 135 9.58 -15.87 8.06
CA LEU A 135 9.14 -14.49 8.30
C LEU A 135 7.64 -14.46 8.65
N GLU A 136 6.79 -15.20 7.95
CA GLU A 136 5.35 -15.29 8.27
C GLU A 136 5.13 -15.77 9.72
N LYS A 137 5.80 -16.86 10.10
CA LYS A 137 5.76 -17.43 11.46
C LYS A 137 6.21 -16.45 12.55
N MET A 138 6.99 -15.41 12.19
CA MET A 138 7.45 -14.38 13.13
C MET A 138 6.59 -13.11 13.18
N VAL A 139 5.69 -12.86 12.21
CA VAL A 139 4.94 -11.60 12.13
C VAL A 139 3.41 -11.73 12.05
N SER A 140 2.87 -12.83 11.49
CA SER A 140 1.44 -12.89 11.13
C SER A 140 0.50 -13.23 12.29
N GLY A 141 -0.77 -12.87 12.12
CA GLY A 141 -1.82 -13.02 13.13
C GLY A 141 -2.19 -14.46 13.48
N MET A 142 -1.71 -15.45 12.72
CA MET A 142 -1.81 -16.86 13.10
C MET A 142 -0.86 -17.22 14.26
N TYR A 143 0.33 -16.60 14.34
CA TYR A 143 1.42 -17.11 15.18
C TYR A 143 1.76 -16.24 16.41
N LEU A 144 1.41 -14.95 16.42
CA LEU A 144 1.73 -14.07 17.57
C LEU A 144 1.04 -14.52 18.87
N GLY A 145 -0.16 -15.09 18.78
CA GLY A 145 -0.90 -15.67 19.91
C GLY A 145 -0.23 -16.93 20.49
N GLU A 146 0.23 -17.85 19.65
CA GLU A 146 1.01 -19.03 20.07
C GLU A 146 2.35 -18.61 20.70
N LEU A 147 3.01 -17.58 20.17
CA LEU A 147 4.24 -17.05 20.74
C LEU A 147 4.04 -16.56 22.18
N LEU A 148 2.95 -15.82 22.43
CA LEU A 148 2.58 -15.43 23.80
C LEU A 148 2.23 -16.66 24.66
N ARG A 149 1.54 -17.67 24.12
CA ARG A 149 1.19 -18.90 24.85
C ARG A 149 2.42 -19.67 25.32
N LEU A 150 3.43 -19.80 24.46
CA LEU A 150 4.69 -20.48 24.79
C LEU A 150 5.51 -19.69 25.82
N MET A 151 5.49 -18.36 25.76
CA MET A 151 6.11 -17.49 26.78
C MET A 151 5.38 -17.56 28.13
N LEU A 152 4.05 -17.51 28.12
CA LEU A 152 3.17 -17.67 29.29
C LEU A 152 3.46 -18.98 30.03
N LEU A 153 3.47 -20.11 29.33
CA LEU A 153 3.73 -21.42 29.93
C LEU A 153 5.13 -21.51 30.53
N ALA A 154 6.15 -20.96 29.86
CA ALA A 154 7.52 -20.97 30.37
C ALA A 154 7.71 -20.09 31.62
N LEU A 155 6.91 -19.02 31.80
CA LEU A 155 6.92 -18.19 33.00
C LEU A 155 6.19 -18.86 34.18
N ILE A 156 5.10 -19.60 33.91
CA ILE A 156 4.43 -20.45 34.90
C ILE A 156 5.38 -21.57 35.38
N GLU A 157 6.11 -22.20 34.46
CA GLU A 157 7.04 -23.31 34.77
C GLU A 157 8.16 -22.88 35.74
N VAL A 158 8.67 -21.66 35.63
CA VAL A 158 9.71 -21.12 36.54
C VAL A 158 9.16 -20.42 37.78
N GLY A 159 7.84 -20.19 37.87
CA GLY A 159 7.18 -19.53 39.00
C GLY A 159 7.22 -17.99 38.97
N ASP A 160 7.48 -17.37 37.81
CA ASP A 160 7.48 -15.90 37.63
C ASP A 160 6.05 -15.30 37.55
N LEU A 161 5.03 -16.14 37.40
CA LEU A 161 3.62 -15.78 37.39
C LEU A 161 2.88 -16.38 38.59
N SER A 162 2.00 -15.59 39.21
CA SER A 162 1.13 -16.01 40.33
C SER A 162 -0.17 -16.66 39.86
N LEU A 163 -0.61 -16.39 38.62
CA LEU A 163 -1.83 -16.97 38.07
C LEU A 163 -1.74 -18.49 37.94
N VAL A 164 -2.88 -19.15 38.14
CA VAL A 164 -3.05 -20.60 37.95
C VAL A 164 -4.04 -20.83 36.82
N LEU A 165 -3.62 -21.50 35.75
CA LEU A 165 -4.50 -21.91 34.65
C LEU A 165 -5.51 -22.96 35.15
N ASP A 166 -6.79 -22.83 34.81
CA ASP A 166 -7.75 -23.92 34.99
C ASP A 166 -7.58 -25.01 33.91
N ALA A 167 -8.03 -26.23 34.17
CA ALA A 167 -7.86 -27.37 33.27
C ALA A 167 -8.58 -27.20 31.91
N ASN A 168 -9.53 -26.27 31.80
CA ASN A 168 -10.17 -25.89 30.54
C ASN A 168 -9.52 -24.68 29.83
N SER A 169 -8.42 -24.14 30.37
CA SER A 169 -7.74 -22.95 29.85
C SER A 169 -7.34 -23.11 28.37
N PRO A 170 -7.55 -22.10 27.51
CA PRO A 170 -7.02 -22.10 26.16
C PRO A 170 -5.49 -22.26 26.10
N ALA A 171 -4.75 -21.82 27.11
CA ALA A 171 -3.29 -21.90 27.14
C ALA A 171 -2.75 -23.34 27.10
N HIS A 172 -3.56 -24.35 27.48
CA HIS A 172 -3.19 -25.76 27.39
C HIS A 172 -3.31 -26.34 25.96
N ARG A 173 -3.91 -25.62 25.00
CA ARG A 173 -4.06 -26.06 23.61
C ARG A 173 -3.05 -25.34 22.71
N HIS A 174 -2.39 -26.07 21.81
CA HIS A 174 -1.61 -25.48 20.72
C HIS A 174 -2.51 -24.60 19.83
N MET A 175 -2.03 -23.42 19.43
CA MET A 175 -2.81 -22.35 18.79
C MET A 175 -4.02 -21.89 19.61
N GLY A 176 -4.03 -22.17 20.92
CA GLY A 176 -5.19 -21.91 21.79
C GLY A 176 -5.38 -20.45 22.21
N ILE A 177 -4.35 -19.61 22.09
CA ILE A 177 -4.43 -18.17 22.32
C ILE A 177 -4.40 -17.47 20.95
N GLU A 178 -5.44 -16.70 20.66
CA GLU A 178 -5.56 -15.93 19.42
C GLU A 178 -4.81 -14.59 19.49
N THR A 179 -4.39 -14.04 18.35
CA THR A 179 -3.71 -12.74 18.33
C THR A 179 -4.58 -11.57 18.80
N ALA A 180 -5.91 -11.70 18.71
CA ALA A 180 -6.85 -10.75 19.29
C ALA A 180 -6.67 -10.59 20.82
N PHE A 181 -6.24 -11.64 21.53
CA PHE A 181 -6.00 -11.57 22.98
C PHE A 181 -4.84 -10.62 23.31
N LEU A 182 -3.68 -10.76 22.66
CA LEU A 182 -2.55 -9.87 22.96
C LEU A 182 -2.76 -8.43 22.49
N THR A 183 -3.46 -8.23 21.36
CA THR A 183 -3.92 -6.89 20.93
C THR A 183 -4.85 -6.25 21.95
N LYS A 184 -5.77 -7.01 22.56
CA LYS A 184 -6.67 -6.46 23.58
C LYS A 184 -5.96 -6.23 24.92
N VAL A 185 -4.99 -7.08 25.29
CA VAL A 185 -4.14 -6.91 26.47
C VAL A 185 -3.26 -5.67 26.36
N SER A 186 -2.59 -5.44 25.22
CA SER A 186 -1.77 -4.23 24.99
C SER A 186 -2.60 -2.94 25.07
N ALA A 187 -3.83 -2.96 24.56
CA ALA A 187 -4.72 -1.80 24.52
C ALA A 187 -5.33 -1.35 25.88
N PHE A 188 -5.03 -2.01 27.01
CA PHE A 188 -5.46 -1.54 28.33
C PHE A 188 -4.51 -0.48 28.90
N VAL A 189 -5.03 0.73 29.10
CA VAL A 189 -4.29 1.88 29.68
C VAL A 189 -3.81 1.61 31.12
N ALA A 190 -2.94 2.49 31.64
CA ALA A 190 -2.37 2.32 32.97
C ALA A 190 -3.44 2.32 34.08
N GLU A 191 -4.54 3.05 33.88
CA GLU A 191 -5.62 3.26 34.84
C GLU A 191 -6.62 2.09 34.89
N ASP A 192 -6.86 1.39 33.78
CA ASP A 192 -7.84 0.30 33.69
C ASP A 192 -7.26 -1.05 34.14
N THR A 193 -6.72 -1.07 35.35
CA THR A 193 -6.17 -2.29 35.97
C THR A 193 -7.25 -3.37 36.18
N GLN A 194 -8.49 -2.97 36.46
CA GLN A 194 -9.57 -3.92 36.73
C GLN A 194 -10.13 -4.53 35.44
N GLY A 195 -10.33 -3.74 34.37
CA GLY A 195 -10.74 -4.27 33.07
C GLY A 195 -9.70 -5.21 32.49
N ALA A 196 -8.41 -4.85 32.60
CA ALA A 196 -7.31 -5.70 32.17
C ALA A 196 -7.25 -7.03 32.96
N LEU A 197 -7.40 -6.98 34.29
CA LEU A 197 -7.42 -8.18 35.13
C LEU A 197 -8.62 -9.09 34.83
N THR A 198 -9.81 -8.52 34.72
CA THR A 198 -11.02 -9.28 34.35
C THR A 198 -10.83 -9.94 32.98
N TYR A 199 -10.36 -9.19 31.98
CA TYR A 199 -10.12 -9.72 30.63
C TYR A 199 -9.13 -10.88 30.62
N VAL A 200 -7.98 -10.76 31.29
CA VAL A 200 -6.99 -11.85 31.42
C VAL A 200 -7.60 -13.05 32.13
N THR A 201 -8.32 -12.82 33.24
CA THR A 201 -8.92 -13.89 34.07
C THR A 201 -9.96 -14.69 33.30
N GLU A 202 -10.82 -14.02 32.53
CA GLU A 202 -11.89 -14.65 31.73
C GLU A 202 -11.34 -15.34 30.48
N ASN A 203 -10.40 -14.72 29.76
CA ASN A 203 -9.95 -15.21 28.45
C ASN A 203 -8.84 -16.27 28.55
N LEU A 204 -8.03 -16.27 29.62
CA LEU A 204 -7.10 -17.37 29.92
C LEU A 204 -7.70 -18.40 30.89
N VAL A 205 -8.90 -18.16 31.43
CA VAL A 205 -9.60 -18.98 32.44
C VAL A 205 -8.69 -19.34 33.62
N THR A 206 -8.40 -18.34 34.46
CA THR A 206 -7.38 -18.44 35.52
C THR A 206 -7.94 -18.24 36.93
N LYS A 207 -7.23 -18.75 37.93
CA LYS A 207 -7.37 -18.40 39.35
C LYS A 207 -6.17 -17.58 39.80
N ASP A 208 -6.36 -16.82 40.87
CA ASP A 208 -5.32 -16.11 41.61
C ASP A 208 -4.44 -15.14 40.79
N ALA A 209 -4.92 -14.72 39.61
CA ALA A 209 -4.25 -13.75 38.76
C ALA A 209 -4.17 -12.38 39.44
N THR A 210 -3.01 -11.73 39.27
CA THR A 210 -2.68 -10.46 39.90
C THR A 210 -2.47 -9.36 38.85
N ILE A 211 -2.48 -8.09 39.29
CA ILE A 211 -2.09 -6.97 38.44
C ILE A 211 -0.64 -7.09 37.95
N GLN A 212 0.25 -7.74 38.71
CA GLN A 212 1.63 -7.97 38.29
C GLN A 212 1.72 -8.95 37.10
N ASP A 213 0.93 -10.03 37.13
CA ASP A 213 0.81 -10.97 36.01
C ASP A 213 0.29 -10.26 34.75
N VAL A 214 -0.74 -9.43 34.91
CA VAL A 214 -1.31 -8.62 33.83
C VAL A 214 -0.26 -7.69 33.22
N ARG A 215 0.54 -6.97 34.04
CA ARG A 215 1.62 -6.11 33.53
C ARG A 215 2.73 -6.89 32.82
N LEU A 216 3.05 -8.10 33.28
CA LEU A 216 4.02 -8.97 32.60
C LEU A 216 3.47 -9.43 31.23
N LEU A 217 2.19 -9.81 31.16
CA LEU A 217 1.52 -10.14 29.89
C LEU A 217 1.43 -8.94 28.93
N GLN A 218 1.16 -7.73 29.43
CA GLN A 218 1.24 -6.50 28.62
C GLN A 218 2.65 -6.25 28.08
N THR A 219 3.67 -6.47 28.91
CA THR A 219 5.08 -6.32 28.49
C THR A 219 5.45 -7.31 27.37
N LEU A 220 5.00 -8.57 27.48
CA LEU A 220 5.19 -9.57 26.42
C LEU A 220 4.41 -9.23 25.15
N ALA A 221 3.13 -8.87 25.27
CA ALA A 221 2.30 -8.46 24.13
C ALA A 221 2.96 -7.33 23.34
N ASN A 222 3.34 -6.25 24.02
CA ASN A 222 3.98 -5.08 23.41
C ASN A 222 5.32 -5.47 22.75
N ALA A 223 6.12 -6.35 23.36
CA ALA A 223 7.37 -6.83 22.77
C ALA A 223 7.15 -7.68 21.50
N ILE A 224 6.16 -8.57 21.51
CA ILE A 224 5.78 -9.41 20.36
C ILE A 224 5.29 -8.54 19.19
N ILE A 225 4.40 -7.58 19.46
CA ILE A 225 3.85 -6.69 18.44
C ILE A 225 4.92 -5.73 17.89
N THR A 226 5.75 -5.14 18.78
CA THR A 226 6.91 -4.32 18.37
C THR A 226 7.84 -5.09 17.45
N ARG A 227 8.13 -6.37 17.75
CA ARG A 227 8.94 -7.21 16.88
C ARG A 227 8.28 -7.44 15.52
N SER A 228 7.00 -7.83 15.49
CA SER A 228 6.25 -8.06 14.26
C SER A 228 6.26 -6.84 13.36
N ALA A 229 5.80 -5.69 13.87
CA ALA A 229 5.74 -4.44 13.13
C ALA A 229 7.11 -3.97 12.63
N ARG A 230 8.17 -4.11 13.43
CA ARG A 230 9.53 -3.72 13.00
C ARG A 230 10.13 -4.65 11.94
N LEU A 231 9.80 -5.95 11.95
CA LEU A 231 10.20 -6.88 10.88
C LEU A 231 9.48 -6.55 9.56
N VAL A 232 8.18 -6.25 9.62
CA VAL A 232 7.40 -5.78 8.46
C VAL A 232 7.95 -4.44 7.92
N GLY A 233 8.28 -3.50 8.82
CA GLY A 233 8.92 -2.23 8.45
C GLY A 233 10.27 -2.42 7.76
N ALA A 234 11.11 -3.36 8.23
CA ALA A 234 12.36 -3.71 7.56
C ALA A 234 12.14 -4.32 6.17
N GLY A 235 11.10 -5.14 5.99
CA GLY A 235 10.72 -5.66 4.67
C GLY A 235 10.25 -4.57 3.71
N LEU A 236 9.44 -3.62 4.19
CA LEU A 236 9.03 -2.45 3.41
C LEU A 236 10.23 -1.56 3.05
N ALA A 237 11.18 -1.36 3.98
CA ALA A 237 12.42 -0.64 3.70
C ALA A 237 13.21 -1.26 2.52
N ALA A 238 13.31 -2.59 2.46
CA ALA A 238 13.96 -3.29 1.35
C ALA A 238 13.22 -3.05 0.01
N ILE A 239 11.89 -3.10 -0.01
CA ILE A 239 11.08 -2.79 -1.21
C ILE A 239 11.30 -1.34 -1.67
N LEU A 240 11.31 -0.38 -0.74
CA LEU A 240 11.53 1.04 -1.01
C LEU A 240 12.91 1.27 -1.65
N ILE A 241 13.98 0.71 -1.05
CA ILE A 241 15.35 0.77 -1.57
C ILE A 241 15.45 0.11 -2.95
N GLN A 242 14.95 -1.13 -3.09
CA GLN A 242 14.98 -1.89 -4.34
C GLN A 242 14.27 -1.16 -5.48
N SER A 243 13.10 -0.56 -5.22
CA SER A 243 12.34 0.18 -6.23
C SER A 243 13.10 1.39 -6.80
N GLY A 244 13.96 2.02 -5.98
CA GLY A 244 14.64 3.28 -6.28
C GLY A 244 13.78 4.54 -6.11
N ARG A 245 12.48 4.42 -5.80
CA ARG A 245 11.56 5.58 -5.65
C ARG A 245 11.88 6.49 -4.46
N LEU A 246 12.85 6.12 -3.61
CA LEU A 246 13.35 7.00 -2.56
C LEU A 246 14.13 8.21 -3.11
N GLN A 247 14.69 8.15 -4.32
CA GLN A 247 15.41 9.29 -4.89
C GLN A 247 14.42 10.26 -5.59
N PRO A 248 14.50 11.58 -5.33
CA PRO A 248 13.59 12.54 -5.93
C PRO A 248 13.80 12.65 -7.44
N THR A 249 12.73 12.50 -8.22
CA THR A 249 12.76 12.54 -9.68
C THR A 249 13.08 13.96 -10.19
N ILE A 250 14.32 14.21 -10.60
CA ILE A 250 14.72 15.48 -11.24
C ILE A 250 14.10 15.57 -12.63
N SER A 251 12.90 16.13 -12.71
CA SER A 251 12.18 16.37 -13.95
C SER A 251 12.71 17.62 -14.67
N THR A 252 13.76 17.46 -15.48
CA THR A 252 14.19 18.52 -16.41
C THR A 252 13.02 18.83 -17.37
N PRO A 253 12.51 20.08 -17.43
CA PRO A 253 11.37 20.40 -18.27
C PRO A 253 11.74 20.24 -19.75
N LYS A 254 11.09 19.29 -20.44
CA LYS A 254 11.26 19.11 -21.89
C LYS A 254 10.84 20.41 -22.59
N THR A 255 11.74 21.01 -23.36
CA THR A 255 11.52 22.25 -24.09
C THR A 255 10.51 22.04 -25.23
N THR A 256 9.22 22.09 -24.91
CA THR A 256 8.14 22.07 -25.91
C THR A 256 8.14 23.40 -26.66
N THR A 257 8.81 23.46 -27.82
CA THR A 257 8.77 24.62 -28.71
C THR A 257 7.36 24.79 -29.28
N ILE A 258 6.53 25.60 -28.62
CA ILE A 258 5.20 25.96 -29.11
C ILE A 258 5.38 26.96 -30.27
N THR A 259 5.54 26.44 -31.49
CA THR A 259 5.46 27.24 -32.72
C THR A 259 4.04 27.76 -32.90
N ARG A 260 3.74 28.90 -32.29
CA ARG A 260 2.44 29.57 -32.37
C ARG A 260 2.24 30.17 -33.76
N ALA A 261 1.81 29.35 -34.72
CA ALA A 261 1.27 29.83 -35.98
C ALA A 261 0.07 30.76 -35.69
N GLN A 262 0.15 32.01 -36.16
CA GLN A 262 -0.98 32.93 -36.10
C GLN A 262 -1.89 32.65 -37.30
N GLU A 263 -2.96 31.88 -37.10
CA GLU A 263 -4.04 31.82 -38.07
C GLU A 263 -4.71 33.19 -38.19
N VAL A 264 -4.51 33.86 -39.33
CA VAL A 264 -5.21 35.10 -39.67
C VAL A 264 -6.63 34.73 -40.12
N VAL A 265 -7.52 34.56 -39.14
CA VAL A 265 -8.94 34.25 -39.38
C VAL A 265 -9.65 35.48 -39.95
N ALA A 266 -9.58 35.63 -41.28
CA ALA A 266 -10.39 36.59 -42.01
C ALA A 266 -11.88 36.22 -41.89
N LYS A 267 -12.71 37.12 -41.34
CA LYS A 267 -14.17 36.90 -41.24
C LYS A 267 -14.80 36.85 -42.63
N PRO A 268 -15.49 35.76 -43.02
CA PRO A 268 -16.17 35.69 -44.31
C PRO A 268 -17.41 36.59 -44.33
N THR A 269 -17.60 37.31 -45.43
CA THR A 269 -18.76 38.18 -45.64
C THR A 269 -20.03 37.36 -45.89
N LYS A 270 -21.04 37.47 -45.03
CA LYS A 270 -22.38 36.93 -45.33
C LYS A 270 -23.06 37.75 -46.41
N GLN A 271 -23.51 37.09 -47.47
CA GLN A 271 -24.58 37.59 -48.33
C GLN A 271 -25.92 37.16 -47.74
N GLU A 272 -26.82 38.11 -47.48
CA GLU A 272 -28.25 37.82 -47.25
C GLU A 272 -29.07 38.36 -48.43
N LYS A 273 -30.12 37.62 -48.80
CA LYS A 273 -31.02 37.98 -49.91
C LYS A 273 -32.21 38.77 -49.38
N ASN A 274 -32.66 39.73 -50.18
CA ASN A 274 -33.76 40.64 -49.85
C ASN A 274 -35.08 39.91 -49.54
N SER A 275 -35.76 40.35 -48.47
CA SER A 275 -37.23 40.47 -48.45
C SER A 275 -37.68 41.57 -47.47
N THR A 276 -38.36 42.59 -48.01
CA THR A 276 -39.55 43.31 -47.49
C THR A 276 -39.96 43.11 -46.00
N ILE A 277 -40.40 44.11 -45.22
CA ILE A 277 -41.12 45.34 -45.61
C ILE A 277 -41.09 46.46 -44.51
N SER A 278 -40.90 47.73 -44.90
CA SER A 278 -41.34 49.00 -44.22
C SER A 278 -40.90 49.31 -42.75
N SER A 279 -40.80 50.57 -42.27
CA SER A 279 -40.99 51.90 -42.87
C SER A 279 -40.51 53.07 -41.97
N ILE A 280 -40.12 54.22 -42.57
CA ILE A 280 -40.23 55.62 -42.04
C ILE A 280 -39.36 55.99 -40.79
N VAL A 281 -38.70 57.15 -40.60
CA VAL A 281 -38.51 58.50 -41.22
C VAL A 281 -36.97 58.71 -41.43
N GLY A 282 -36.36 59.41 -42.41
CA GLY A 282 -36.53 60.80 -42.90
C GLY A 282 -35.83 61.81 -41.95
N PHE A 283 -34.55 62.23 -42.04
CA PHE A 283 -33.65 62.69 -43.14
C PHE A 283 -33.57 64.24 -43.26
N ILE A 284 -32.34 64.80 -43.23
CA ILE A 284 -31.92 66.16 -43.68
C ILE A 284 -32.34 67.38 -42.79
N LYS A 285 -31.54 68.46 -42.56
CA LYS A 285 -30.14 68.82 -42.93
C LYS A 285 -29.46 69.76 -41.89
N SER A 286 -28.13 69.65 -41.84
CA SER A 286 -27.08 70.67 -41.54
C SER A 286 -27.42 72.17 -41.64
N LEU A 287 -26.84 73.00 -40.74
CA LEU A 287 -25.91 74.10 -41.11
C LEU A 287 -25.08 74.68 -39.91
N CYS A 288 -23.76 74.83 -40.11
CA CYS A 288 -22.75 75.74 -39.47
C CYS A 288 -22.58 75.81 -37.91
N GLY A 289 -21.37 76.06 -37.35
CA GLY A 289 -20.02 76.12 -37.95
C GLY A 289 -18.92 76.75 -37.04
N CYS A 290 -17.64 76.48 -37.35
CA CYS A 290 -16.39 77.07 -36.77
C CYS A 290 -16.07 76.67 -35.29
N ILE A 291 -14.85 76.77 -34.71
CA ILE A 291 -13.55 77.47 -34.99
C ILE A 291 -12.34 76.49 -34.68
N ALA A 292 -11.09 76.83 -35.08
CA ALA A 292 -9.82 76.07 -34.91
C ALA A 292 -8.75 76.90 -34.11
N PRO A 293 -7.41 76.61 -34.03
CA PRO A 293 -6.53 75.52 -34.53
C PRO A 293 -5.74 74.84 -33.35
N ASP A 294 -4.44 74.46 -33.28
CA ASP A 294 -3.22 74.56 -34.14
C ASP A 294 -2.05 73.63 -33.67
N ALA A 295 -0.94 73.61 -34.44
CA ALA A 295 0.48 73.26 -34.14
C ALA A 295 0.96 71.80 -33.87
N GLU A 296 2.08 71.42 -34.52
CA GLU A 296 2.92 70.21 -34.28
C GLU A 296 4.17 70.53 -33.41
N PRO A 297 4.95 69.53 -32.91
CA PRO A 297 6.03 68.96 -33.74
C PRO A 297 6.29 67.44 -33.56
N SER A 298 7.14 66.88 -34.43
CA SER A 298 7.55 65.46 -34.40
C SER A 298 8.81 65.20 -33.58
N LEU A 299 8.92 64.00 -32.99
CA LEU A 299 10.09 63.49 -32.26
C LEU A 299 10.33 61.99 -32.56
N PRO A 300 11.59 61.52 -32.68
CA PRO A 300 11.89 60.13 -33.02
C PRO A 300 11.94 59.22 -31.78
N THR A 301 11.29 58.07 -31.83
CA THR A 301 11.40 57.02 -30.80
C THR A 301 12.59 56.10 -31.07
N SER A 302 13.64 56.22 -30.25
CA SER A 302 14.74 55.26 -30.22
C SER A 302 14.28 53.91 -29.67
N LYS A 303 14.65 52.82 -30.34
CA LYS A 303 14.50 51.47 -29.78
C LYS A 303 15.58 51.25 -28.73
N SER A 304 15.20 51.34 -27.46
CA SER A 304 16.06 50.92 -26.34
C SER A 304 16.08 49.39 -26.25
N SER A 305 17.28 48.81 -26.21
CA SER A 305 17.47 47.36 -26.00
C SER A 305 17.81 47.10 -24.54
N TYR A 306 16.88 46.48 -23.83
CA TYR A 306 17.14 45.85 -22.54
C TYR A 306 16.42 44.50 -22.50
N GLU A 307 17.16 43.45 -22.84
CA GLU A 307 16.79 42.08 -22.53
C GLU A 307 17.21 41.82 -21.08
N SER A 308 16.26 41.42 -20.23
CA SER A 308 16.50 40.98 -18.86
C SER A 308 16.08 39.51 -18.74
N GLU A 309 17.02 38.60 -19.01
CA GLU A 309 16.79 37.16 -18.82
C GLU A 309 16.77 36.81 -17.32
N GLU A 310 15.64 37.04 -16.66
CA GLU A 310 15.35 36.40 -15.38
C GLU A 310 15.08 34.90 -15.61
N MET A 311 16.16 34.15 -15.76
CA MET A 311 16.18 32.68 -15.69
C MET A 311 15.85 32.22 -14.27
N VAL A 312 14.59 32.37 -13.87
CA VAL A 312 14.02 31.76 -12.66
C VAL A 312 13.90 30.26 -12.92
N ASN A 313 15.03 29.56 -12.82
CA ASN A 313 15.15 28.12 -13.05
C ASN A 313 14.60 27.34 -11.84
N SER A 314 13.31 27.52 -11.57
CA SER A 314 12.55 26.81 -10.55
C SER A 314 12.53 25.32 -10.87
N THR A 315 13.54 24.61 -10.40
CA THR A 315 13.54 23.15 -10.33
C THR A 315 12.49 22.75 -9.31
N VAL A 316 11.26 22.56 -9.77
CA VAL A 316 10.18 22.02 -8.94
C VAL A 316 10.52 20.56 -8.68
N VAL A 317 11.20 20.32 -7.56
CA VAL A 317 11.31 18.99 -6.97
C VAL A 317 9.90 18.59 -6.56
N MET A 318 9.23 17.85 -7.44
CA MET A 318 8.03 17.13 -7.08
C MET A 318 8.45 16.00 -6.17
N ASP A 319 8.29 16.22 -4.86
CA ASP A 319 8.56 15.20 -3.85
C ASP A 319 7.39 14.22 -3.86
N GLU A 320 7.46 13.27 -4.80
CA GLU A 320 6.39 12.33 -5.15
C GLU A 320 6.05 11.42 -3.97
N GLU A 321 4.83 11.51 -3.48
CA GLU A 321 4.37 10.76 -2.31
C GLU A 321 4.30 9.26 -2.63
N ILE A 322 4.89 8.44 -1.76
CA ILE A 322 5.02 7.00 -1.96
C ILE A 322 3.87 6.31 -1.23
N ASN A 323 2.80 5.99 -1.96
CA ASN A 323 1.65 5.29 -1.40
C ASN A 323 1.96 3.79 -1.22
N VAL A 324 1.71 3.29 -0.01
CA VAL A 324 1.84 1.90 0.42
C VAL A 324 0.49 1.46 0.99
N ALA A 325 -0.17 0.54 0.30
CA ALA A 325 -1.42 -0.04 0.79
C ALA A 325 -1.13 -1.07 1.89
N VAL A 326 -2.01 -1.17 2.88
CA VAL A 326 -2.01 -2.29 3.84
C VAL A 326 -3.41 -2.86 3.97
N ASP A 327 -3.55 -4.18 3.99
CA ASP A 327 -4.82 -4.86 4.33
C ASP A 327 -4.55 -5.94 5.40
N GLY A 328 -5.57 -6.30 6.17
CA GLY A 328 -5.49 -7.31 7.23
C GLY A 328 -5.62 -6.80 8.67
N SER A 329 -6.01 -7.73 9.54
CA SER A 329 -6.49 -7.48 10.90
C SER A 329 -5.42 -6.98 11.90
N LEU A 330 -4.14 -7.28 11.70
CA LEU A 330 -3.08 -6.75 12.57
C LEU A 330 -2.99 -5.22 12.44
N PHE A 331 -3.03 -4.71 11.22
CA PHE A 331 -2.93 -3.29 10.93
C PHE A 331 -4.23 -2.54 11.25
N GLU A 332 -5.39 -3.15 10.97
CA GLU A 332 -6.68 -2.52 11.30
C GLU A 332 -6.92 -2.40 12.81
N PHE A 333 -6.57 -3.41 13.62
CA PHE A 333 -6.98 -3.47 15.03
C PHE A 333 -5.87 -3.15 16.04
N HIS A 334 -4.60 -3.05 15.63
CA HIS A 334 -3.52 -2.60 16.52
C HIS A 334 -3.04 -1.18 16.18
N ALA A 335 -3.58 -0.19 16.89
CA ALA A 335 -3.41 1.24 16.57
C ALA A 335 -1.95 1.74 16.52
N GLU A 336 -1.01 1.10 17.23
CA GLU A 336 0.41 1.49 17.21
C GLU A 336 1.22 0.80 16.09
N PHE A 337 0.64 -0.15 15.34
CA PHE A 337 1.38 -1.01 14.41
C PHE A 337 2.04 -0.21 13.27
N GLU A 338 1.37 0.82 12.75
CA GLU A 338 1.95 1.71 11.74
C GLU A 338 3.17 2.46 12.28
N GLU A 339 3.07 3.06 13.48
CA GLU A 339 4.18 3.84 14.05
C GLU A 339 5.35 2.95 14.49
N LEU A 340 5.09 1.69 14.86
CA LEU A 340 6.12 0.68 15.09
C LEU A 340 6.80 0.23 13.78
N MET A 341 6.07 0.12 12.67
CA MET A 341 6.63 -0.06 11.33
C MET A 341 7.49 1.15 10.91
N ARG A 342 6.97 2.38 11.06
CA ARG A 342 7.70 3.62 10.77
C ARG A 342 8.95 3.77 11.63
N GLY A 343 8.91 3.31 12.88
CA GLY A 343 10.09 3.19 13.74
C GLY A 343 11.22 2.40 13.08
N ALA A 344 10.93 1.26 12.45
CA ALA A 344 11.94 0.51 11.70
C ALA A 344 12.35 1.20 10.38
N LEU A 345 11.43 1.89 9.68
CA LEU A 345 11.78 2.67 8.47
C LEU A 345 12.78 3.80 8.81
N ARG A 346 12.59 4.49 9.94
CA ARG A 346 13.46 5.59 10.39
C ARG A 346 14.83 5.12 10.86
N ASP A 347 14.96 3.87 11.32
CA ASP A 347 16.22 3.25 11.72
C ASP A 347 17.07 2.77 10.52
N VAL A 348 16.49 2.63 9.32
CA VAL A 348 17.23 2.28 8.09
C VAL A 348 17.77 3.56 7.43
N ALA A 349 19.10 3.65 7.30
CA ALA A 349 19.79 4.89 6.92
C ALA A 349 19.38 5.44 5.53
N GLU A 350 19.01 4.57 4.59
CA GLU A 350 18.56 4.93 3.26
C GLU A 350 17.12 5.47 3.23
N VAL A 351 16.30 5.11 4.22
CA VAL A 351 14.85 5.36 4.28
C VAL A 351 14.47 6.43 5.31
N GLY A 352 15.29 6.61 6.36
CA GLY A 352 15.04 7.58 7.42
C GLY A 352 15.18 9.05 7.02
N GLY A 353 15.05 9.93 8.01
CA GLY A 353 15.10 11.39 7.80
C GLY A 353 13.94 11.88 6.93
N SER A 354 14.24 12.67 5.90
CA SER A 354 13.22 13.26 5.02
C SER A 354 12.53 12.26 4.09
N HIS A 355 13.09 11.07 3.86
CA HIS A 355 12.49 10.12 2.93
C HIS A 355 11.25 9.42 3.52
N GLU A 356 11.26 9.11 4.83
CA GLU A 356 10.17 8.40 5.52
C GLU A 356 8.88 9.21 5.58
N GLY A 357 8.97 10.53 5.80
CA GLY A 357 7.82 11.43 5.87
C GLY A 357 6.99 11.55 4.58
N ARG A 358 7.46 10.96 3.47
CA ARG A 358 6.75 10.89 2.18
C ARG A 358 6.02 9.56 1.97
N ILE A 359 6.20 8.60 2.87
CA ILE A 359 5.62 7.27 2.78
C ILE A 359 4.23 7.31 3.42
N LYS A 360 3.20 7.21 2.59
CA LYS A 360 1.81 7.10 3.04
C LYS A 360 1.43 5.64 3.15
N ILE A 361 1.40 5.15 4.39
CA ILE A 361 0.94 3.80 4.73
C ILE A 361 -0.55 3.92 5.02
N GLU A 362 -1.40 3.22 4.26
CA GLU A 362 -2.85 3.42 4.33
C GLU A 362 -3.65 2.10 4.26
N LEU A 363 -4.57 1.93 5.22
CA LEU A 363 -5.48 0.78 5.27
C LEU A 363 -6.42 0.76 4.05
N THR A 364 -6.33 -0.31 3.26
CA THR A 364 -7.02 -0.51 1.98
C THR A 364 -7.87 -1.78 2.08
N LYS A 365 -9.07 -1.66 2.66
CA LYS A 365 -9.98 -2.79 2.91
C LYS A 365 -10.55 -3.37 1.62
N ASP A 366 -10.84 -4.68 1.63
CA ASP A 366 -11.32 -5.45 0.47
C ASP A 366 -10.39 -5.28 -0.76
N GLY A 367 -9.10 -5.16 -0.50
CA GLY A 367 -8.11 -4.91 -1.54
C GLY A 367 -8.06 -6.06 -2.54
N SER A 368 -8.19 -7.31 -2.06
CA SER A 368 -8.22 -8.52 -2.87
C SER A 368 -9.48 -8.65 -3.75
N GLY A 369 -10.68 -8.42 -3.21
CA GLY A 369 -11.95 -8.54 -3.94
C GLY A 369 -12.09 -7.46 -5.02
N THR A 370 -11.96 -6.19 -4.63
CA THR A 370 -11.97 -5.06 -5.57
C THR A 370 -10.82 -5.16 -6.58
N GLY A 371 -9.64 -5.59 -6.15
CA GLY A 371 -8.46 -5.73 -7.00
C GLY A 371 -8.60 -6.81 -8.06
N ALA A 372 -9.16 -7.98 -7.71
CA ALA A 372 -9.47 -9.03 -8.66
C ALA A 372 -10.47 -8.56 -9.74
N ALA A 373 -11.48 -7.78 -9.36
CA ALA A 373 -12.42 -7.18 -10.30
C ALA A 373 -11.75 -6.15 -11.24
N LEU A 374 -10.81 -5.34 -10.72
CA LEU A 374 -10.04 -4.39 -11.53
C LEU A 374 -9.12 -5.09 -12.54
N ILE A 375 -8.42 -6.17 -12.14
CA ILE A 375 -7.60 -6.96 -13.07
C ILE A 375 -8.50 -7.63 -14.13
N ALA A 376 -9.65 -8.18 -13.72
CA ALA A 376 -10.63 -8.78 -14.64
C ALA A 376 -11.20 -7.75 -15.64
N ALA A 377 -11.33 -6.49 -15.27
CA ALA A 377 -11.77 -5.43 -16.17
C ALA A 377 -10.70 -5.02 -17.22
N VAL A 378 -9.41 -5.26 -16.94
CA VAL A 378 -8.28 -4.92 -17.84
C VAL A 378 -7.80 -6.13 -18.66
N ALA A 379 -8.15 -7.35 -18.26
CA ALA A 379 -7.79 -8.60 -18.93
C ALA A 379 -8.75 -9.00 -20.10
N ASN A 380 -9.60 -8.07 -20.57
CA ASN A 380 -10.64 -8.28 -21.59
C ASN A 380 -10.58 -7.22 -22.70
#